data_AF-A0A7V5SR24-F1
#
_entry.id   AF-A0A7V5SR24-F1
#
_cell.length_a   1.000
_cell.length_b   1.000
_cell.length_c   1.000
_cell.angle_alpha   90.00
_cell.angle_beta   90.00
_cell.angle_gamma   90.00
#
_symmetry.space_group_name_H-M   'P 1'
#
loop_
_entity.id
_entity.type
_entity.pdbx_description
1 polymer ?
#
loop_
_entity_poly.entity_id
_entity_poly.type
_entity_poly.pdbx_seq_one_letter_code
_entity_poly.pdbx_strand_id
1 'polypeptide(L)'
;MKIVDPDGNSIVDTLAVRIFQALFSTNKATRNINDELLSSRIKQWDDRLIPNGGSSACFYRALQSIAESYAGKNLTAEQINEATQKLIKSKVIKENYYVNNATAVIEDALNRLGVDTSKLTIDYKRDVKNNIPEGTIATIRGVPSYDQMVLGNTEDVGHFQHGDAKGRFIWDPWNGESPVNRPVNRIDAVIIKRKEE
;
A
#
# COMPACT_ATOMS: atom_id res chain seq x y z
N MET A 1 39.62 4.08 8.98
CA MET A 1 39.56 4.11 7.51
C MET A 1 38.21 4.71 7.13
N LYS A 2 38.16 5.94 6.62
CA LYS A 2 36.91 6.59 6.18
C LYS A 2 36.63 6.13 4.75
N ILE A 3 35.44 5.56 4.53
CA ILE A 3 34.96 5.28 3.17
C ILE A 3 34.28 6.57 2.69
N VAL A 4 34.77 7.12 1.60
CA VAL A 4 34.25 8.33 0.94
C VAL A 4 33.89 7.99 -0.50
N ASP A 5 32.91 8.69 -1.05
CA ASP A 5 32.56 8.59 -2.48
C ASP A 5 33.64 9.29 -3.35
N PRO A 6 33.59 9.18 -4.70
CA PRO A 6 34.56 9.81 -5.61
C PRO A 6 34.62 11.34 -5.52
N ASP A 7 33.61 11.98 -4.92
CA ASP A 7 33.51 13.43 -4.72
C ASP A 7 33.95 13.86 -3.29
N GLY A 8 34.37 12.91 -2.45
CA GLY A 8 34.94 13.16 -1.12
C GLY A 8 33.95 13.19 0.05
N ASN A 9 32.69 12.78 -0.15
CA ASN A 9 31.68 12.79 0.92
C ASN A 9 31.74 11.53 1.79
N SER A 10 31.60 11.71 3.11
CA SER A 10 31.63 10.65 4.12
C SER A 10 30.40 9.72 4.02
N ILE A 11 30.59 8.43 3.75
CA ILE A 11 29.49 7.46 3.57
C ILE A 11 28.95 6.90 4.92
N VAL A 12 29.31 7.52 6.05
CA VAL A 12 28.95 7.00 7.39
C VAL A 12 27.63 7.56 7.94
N ASP A 13 26.98 8.52 7.26
CA ASP A 13 25.73 9.15 7.74
C ASP A 13 24.44 8.68 7.03
N THR A 14 24.50 7.70 6.13
CA THR A 14 23.30 7.09 5.51
C THR A 14 22.50 6.18 6.46
N LEU A 15 23.00 5.92 7.66
CA LEU A 15 22.23 5.28 8.73
C LEU A 15 21.28 6.27 9.42
N ALA A 16 21.63 7.57 9.49
CA ALA A 16 20.77 8.62 10.06
C ALA A 16 19.56 8.93 9.15
N VAL A 17 19.70 8.81 7.83
CA VAL A 17 18.57 8.86 6.87
C VAL A 17 17.58 7.71 7.12
N ARG A 18 18.08 6.55 7.55
CA ARG A 18 17.28 5.35 7.83
C ARG A 18 16.54 5.40 9.18
N ILE A 19 16.89 6.32 10.08
CA ILE A 19 16.14 6.59 11.33
C ILE A 19 15.26 7.85 11.17
N PHE A 20 15.63 8.81 10.32
CA PHE A 20 14.86 10.05 10.07
C PHE A 20 13.46 9.85 9.46
N GLN A 21 13.21 8.74 8.75
CA GLN A 21 11.87 8.37 8.29
C GLN A 21 10.95 7.84 9.41
N ALA A 22 11.49 7.56 10.59
CA ALA A 22 10.71 7.16 11.77
C ALA A 22 9.87 8.32 12.38
N LEU A 23 10.00 9.55 11.87
CA LEU A 23 9.35 10.75 12.43
C LEU A 23 8.59 11.51 11.34
N PHE A 24 7.45 10.98 10.90
CA PHE A 24 6.47 11.61 9.99
C PHE A 24 5.94 12.97 10.50
N SER A 25 6.78 14.00 10.48
CA SER A 25 6.40 15.39 10.60
C SER A 25 7.41 16.27 9.85
N THR A 26 6.82 17.05 8.94
CA THR A 26 7.28 18.35 8.43
C THR A 26 8.59 18.40 7.65
N ASN A 27 8.52 18.11 6.35
CA ASN A 27 9.27 18.87 5.35
C ASN A 27 8.41 19.08 4.11
N LYS A 28 8.33 20.32 3.62
CA LYS A 28 7.52 20.72 2.45
C LYS A 28 7.91 19.92 1.19
N ALA A 29 9.18 19.55 1.05
CA ALA A 29 9.68 18.70 -0.02
C ALA A 29 9.19 17.24 0.09
N THR A 30 9.17 16.66 1.30
CA THR A 30 8.67 15.29 1.53
C THR A 30 7.15 15.21 1.37
N ARG A 31 6.43 16.28 1.73
CA ARG A 31 5.00 16.43 1.44
C ARG A 31 4.75 16.49 -0.07
N ASN A 32 5.52 17.30 -0.80
CA ASN A 32 5.41 17.37 -2.26
C ASN A 32 5.68 16.02 -2.96
N ILE A 33 6.69 15.26 -2.53
CA ILE A 33 6.99 13.93 -3.11
C ILE A 33 5.87 12.93 -2.80
N ASN A 34 5.29 12.97 -1.60
CA ASN A 34 4.16 12.11 -1.25
C ASN A 34 2.89 12.50 -2.04
N ASP A 35 2.63 13.80 -2.22
CA ASP A 35 1.48 14.28 -2.99
C ASP A 35 1.65 13.94 -4.50
N GLU A 36 2.86 14.05 -5.06
CA GLU A 36 3.15 13.60 -6.43
C GLU A 36 3.03 12.08 -6.59
N LEU A 37 3.47 11.31 -5.58
CA LEU A 37 3.34 9.86 -5.59
C LEU A 37 1.87 9.44 -5.52
N LEU A 38 1.06 10.04 -4.65
CA LEU A 38 -0.34 9.64 -4.48
C LEU A 38 -1.22 10.09 -5.66
N SER A 39 -0.98 11.28 -6.20
CA SER A 39 -1.72 11.83 -7.35
C SER A 39 -1.44 11.09 -8.65
N SER A 40 -0.21 10.59 -8.87
CA SER A 40 0.16 9.82 -10.06
C SER A 40 -0.13 8.32 -9.99
N ARG A 41 -0.59 7.82 -8.83
CA ARG A 41 -0.85 6.40 -8.62
C ARG A 41 -2.02 5.90 -9.46
N ILE A 42 -1.81 4.78 -10.16
CA ILE A 42 -2.82 4.20 -11.07
C ILE A 42 -4.03 3.70 -10.28
N LYS A 43 -5.20 4.27 -10.57
CA LYS A 43 -6.48 3.90 -9.96
C LYS A 43 -7.01 2.59 -10.57
N GLN A 44 -7.87 1.89 -9.85
CA GLN A 44 -8.35 0.57 -10.27
C GLN A 44 -9.23 0.58 -11.52
N TRP A 45 -9.80 1.74 -11.85
CA TRP A 45 -10.61 1.96 -13.05
C TRP A 45 -9.81 2.45 -14.25
N ASP A 46 -8.48 2.60 -14.14
CA ASP A 46 -7.63 3.07 -15.23
C ASP A 46 -7.69 2.14 -16.44
N ASP A 47 -7.94 2.72 -17.61
CA ASP A 47 -8.20 2.06 -18.89
C ASP A 47 -7.03 1.19 -19.37
N ARG A 48 -5.81 1.43 -18.85
CA ARG A 48 -4.62 0.65 -19.17
C ARG A 48 -4.56 -0.68 -18.40
N LEU A 49 -5.45 -0.90 -17.43
CA LEU A 49 -5.52 -2.13 -16.65
C LEU A 49 -6.31 -3.22 -17.38
N ILE A 50 -5.78 -4.44 -17.41
CA ILE A 50 -6.33 -5.58 -18.16
C ILE A 50 -6.42 -6.84 -17.27
N PRO A 51 -7.64 -7.28 -16.88
CA PRO A 51 -8.90 -6.57 -17.07
C PRO A 51 -8.93 -5.26 -16.25
N ASN A 52 -9.87 -4.36 -16.57
CA ASN A 52 -10.16 -3.24 -15.69
C ASN A 52 -10.83 -3.80 -14.43
N GLY A 53 -10.27 -3.47 -13.27
CA GLY A 53 -10.65 -4.08 -12.00
C GLY A 53 -12.02 -3.67 -11.48
N GLY A 54 -12.64 -2.63 -12.03
CA GLY A 54 -13.94 -2.12 -11.59
C GLY A 54 -13.99 -1.93 -10.07
N SER A 55 -15.15 -2.13 -9.45
CA SER A 55 -15.29 -2.03 -7.98
C SER A 55 -14.66 -3.20 -7.21
N SER A 56 -14.46 -4.36 -7.84
CA SER A 56 -14.00 -5.58 -7.16
C SER A 56 -12.50 -5.59 -6.85
N ALA A 57 -11.70 -4.81 -7.57
CA ALA A 57 -10.25 -4.75 -7.37
C ALA A 57 -9.78 -3.88 -6.19
N CYS A 58 -10.67 -3.24 -5.42
CA CYS A 58 -10.28 -2.29 -4.37
C CYS A 58 -9.39 -2.90 -3.29
N PHE A 59 -9.67 -4.12 -2.86
CA PHE A 59 -8.79 -4.78 -1.88
C PHE A 59 -7.41 -5.06 -2.46
N TYR A 60 -7.37 -5.63 -3.67
CA TYR A 60 -6.13 -5.93 -4.38
C TYR A 60 -5.28 -4.67 -4.62
N ARG A 61 -5.88 -3.59 -5.14
CA ARG A 61 -5.16 -2.34 -5.39
C ARG A 61 -4.75 -1.62 -4.11
N ALA A 62 -5.55 -1.67 -3.04
CA ALA A 62 -5.16 -1.09 -1.75
C ALA A 62 -3.90 -1.78 -1.19
N LEU A 63 -3.78 -3.11 -1.33
CA LEU A 63 -2.57 -3.86 -0.94
C LEU A 63 -1.35 -3.44 -1.77
N GLN A 64 -1.49 -3.33 -3.09
CA GLN A 64 -0.41 -2.83 -3.96
C GLN A 64 -0.01 -1.39 -3.59
N SER A 65 -0.99 -0.54 -3.25
CA SER A 65 -0.75 0.84 -2.79
C SER A 65 0.10 0.92 -1.51
N ILE A 66 -0.01 -0.07 -0.62
CA ILE A 66 0.88 -0.18 0.55
C ILE A 66 2.33 -0.43 0.09
N ALA A 67 2.54 -1.36 -0.85
CA ALA A 67 3.86 -1.62 -1.42
C ALA A 67 4.45 -0.39 -2.14
N GLU A 68 3.62 0.32 -2.92
CA GLU A 68 4.02 1.56 -3.60
C GLU A 68 4.47 2.63 -2.61
N SER A 69 3.77 2.75 -1.48
CA SER A 69 4.11 3.72 -0.43
C SER A 69 5.35 3.32 0.36
N TYR A 70 5.53 2.02 0.64
CA TYR A 70 6.74 1.49 1.27
C TYR A 70 7.99 1.69 0.39
N ALA A 71 7.86 1.45 -0.92
CA ALA A 71 8.96 1.58 -1.87
C ALA A 71 9.24 3.03 -2.29
N GLY A 72 8.33 3.97 -2.00
CA GLY A 72 8.44 5.37 -2.42
C GLY A 72 8.30 5.57 -3.94
N LYS A 73 7.63 4.65 -4.64
CA LYS A 73 7.40 4.70 -6.09
C LYS A 73 6.16 3.89 -6.50
N ASN A 74 5.51 4.31 -7.59
CA ASN A 74 4.31 3.65 -8.09
C ASN A 74 4.63 2.51 -9.05
N LEU A 75 3.73 1.53 -9.11
CA LEU A 75 3.73 0.52 -10.16
C LEU A 75 3.28 1.15 -11.47
N THR A 76 3.85 0.69 -12.59
CA THR A 76 3.32 1.00 -13.92
C THR A 76 2.09 0.13 -14.24
N ALA A 77 1.30 0.52 -15.24
CA ALA A 77 0.15 -0.28 -15.68
C ALA A 77 0.58 -1.68 -16.11
N GLU A 78 1.70 -1.78 -16.83
CA GLU A 78 2.31 -3.04 -17.24
C GLU A 78 2.65 -3.92 -16.03
N GLN A 79 3.30 -3.37 -15.00
CA GLN A 79 3.62 -4.11 -13.79
C GLN A 79 2.37 -4.60 -13.05
N ILE A 80 1.29 -3.79 -13.01
CA ILE A 80 0.01 -4.18 -12.39
C ILE A 80 -0.66 -5.30 -13.19
N ASN A 81 -0.66 -5.20 -14.53
CA ASN A 81 -1.26 -6.22 -15.41
C ASN A 81 -0.52 -7.55 -15.30
N GLU A 82 0.81 -7.53 -15.39
CA GLU A 82 1.63 -8.72 -15.22
C GLU A 82 1.47 -9.33 -13.81
N ALA A 83 1.37 -8.49 -12.77
CA ALA A 83 1.09 -8.94 -11.40
C ALA A 83 -0.25 -9.66 -11.36
N THR A 84 -1.29 -9.06 -11.93
CA THR A 84 -2.65 -9.62 -11.97
C THR A 84 -2.64 -11.00 -12.62
N GLN A 85 -2.04 -11.14 -13.82
CA GLN A 85 -1.97 -12.41 -14.53
C GLN A 85 -1.18 -13.48 -13.76
N LYS A 86 -0.02 -13.11 -13.20
CA LYS A 86 0.81 -14.01 -12.39
C LYS A 86 0.08 -14.48 -11.13
N LEU A 87 -0.60 -13.57 -10.43
CA LEU A 87 -1.28 -13.85 -9.17
C LEU A 87 -2.57 -14.66 -9.38
N ILE A 88 -3.27 -14.48 -10.50
CA ILE A 88 -4.38 -15.36 -10.92
C ILE A 88 -3.85 -16.77 -11.18
N LYS A 89 -2.80 -16.91 -12.00
CA LYS A 89 -2.20 -18.21 -12.35
C LYS A 89 -1.72 -18.99 -11.13
N SER A 90 -1.16 -18.29 -10.14
CA SER A 90 -0.70 -18.87 -8.86
C SER A 90 -1.80 -18.99 -7.80
N LYS A 91 -3.05 -18.63 -8.13
CA LYS A 91 -4.22 -18.68 -7.23
C LYS A 91 -4.09 -17.81 -5.98
N VAL A 92 -3.19 -16.83 -5.98
CA VAL A 92 -3.09 -15.80 -4.92
C VAL A 92 -4.30 -14.88 -4.96
N ILE A 93 -4.79 -14.58 -6.15
CA ILE A 93 -6.08 -13.93 -6.38
C ILE A 93 -6.93 -14.77 -7.35
N LYS A 94 -8.25 -14.55 -7.36
CA LYS A 94 -9.16 -15.08 -8.39
C LYS A 94 -9.30 -14.09 -9.55
N GLU A 95 -9.87 -14.54 -10.67
CA GLU A 95 -10.12 -13.70 -11.86
C GLU A 95 -10.98 -12.46 -11.55
N ASN A 96 -11.86 -12.54 -10.55
CA ASN A 96 -12.67 -11.42 -10.09
C ASN A 96 -11.97 -10.55 -9.02
N TYR A 97 -10.65 -10.63 -8.90
CA TYR A 97 -9.81 -9.93 -7.91
C TYR A 97 -10.02 -10.33 -6.44
N TYR A 98 -10.77 -11.40 -6.16
CA TYR A 98 -10.84 -11.91 -4.79
C TYR A 98 -9.45 -12.36 -4.32
N VAL A 99 -8.94 -11.74 -3.25
CA VAL A 99 -7.59 -12.01 -2.72
C VAL A 99 -7.64 -13.16 -1.72
N ASN A 100 -6.97 -14.27 -2.07
CA ASN A 100 -6.80 -15.41 -1.16
C ASN A 100 -5.62 -15.19 -0.20
N ASN A 101 -4.56 -14.49 -0.65
CA ASN A 101 -3.36 -14.24 0.16
C ASN A 101 -2.87 -12.79 -0.01
N ALA A 102 -3.14 -11.96 1.00
CA ALA A 102 -2.79 -10.54 1.00
C ALA A 102 -1.27 -10.29 1.07
N THR A 103 -0.55 -11.09 1.86
CA THR A 103 0.91 -11.01 1.98
C THR A 103 1.59 -11.22 0.63
N ALA A 104 1.17 -12.24 -0.13
CA ALA A 104 1.74 -12.54 -1.43
C ALA A 104 1.48 -11.43 -2.48
N VAL A 105 0.35 -10.72 -2.38
CA VAL A 105 0.08 -9.54 -3.23
C VAL A 105 1.07 -8.41 -2.93
N ILE A 106 1.28 -8.10 -1.64
CA ILE A 106 2.22 -7.06 -1.21
C ILE A 106 3.64 -7.44 -1.62
N GLU A 107 4.03 -8.71 -1.42
CA GLU A 107 5.35 -9.23 -1.77
C GLU A 107 5.62 -9.14 -3.28
N ASP A 108 4.66 -9.54 -4.13
CA ASP A 108 4.83 -9.43 -5.59
C ASP A 108 5.00 -7.98 -6.04
N ALA A 109 4.19 -7.08 -5.47
CA ALA A 109 4.29 -5.65 -5.75
C ALA A 109 5.65 -5.08 -5.32
N LEU A 110 6.14 -5.41 -4.13
CA LEU A 110 7.46 -4.97 -3.64
C LEU A 110 8.60 -5.45 -4.54
N ASN A 111 8.57 -6.72 -4.97
CA ASN A 111 9.57 -7.27 -5.88
C ASN A 111 9.58 -6.55 -7.24
N ARG A 112 8.41 -6.23 -7.80
CA ARG A 112 8.29 -5.43 -9.04
C ARG A 112 8.82 -4.01 -8.87
N LEU A 113 8.70 -3.49 -7.65
CA LEU A 113 9.31 -2.24 -7.22
C LEU A 113 10.77 -2.41 -6.79
N GLY A 114 11.45 -3.51 -7.12
CA GLY A 114 12.88 -3.71 -6.87
C GLY A 114 13.27 -3.73 -5.38
N VAL A 115 12.30 -3.97 -4.49
CA VAL A 115 12.57 -4.23 -3.07
C VAL A 115 12.85 -5.72 -2.91
N ASP A 116 13.99 -6.05 -2.32
CA ASP A 116 14.37 -7.43 -2.03
C ASP A 116 13.54 -8.01 -0.87
N THR A 117 12.45 -8.72 -1.20
CA THR A 117 11.54 -9.28 -0.20
C THR A 117 12.12 -10.48 0.53
N SER A 118 13.22 -11.09 0.04
CA SER A 118 13.88 -12.18 0.74
C SER A 118 14.41 -11.76 2.11
N LYS A 119 14.69 -10.46 2.27
CA LYS A 119 15.14 -9.81 3.51
C LYS A 119 14.02 -9.27 4.38
N LEU A 120 12.76 -9.49 4.00
CA LEU A 120 11.60 -8.94 4.69
C LEU A 120 10.70 -10.04 5.25
N THR A 121 10.11 -9.76 6.42
CA THR A 121 8.93 -10.46 6.92
C THR A 121 7.72 -9.54 6.70
N ILE A 122 6.68 -10.07 6.08
CA ILE A 122 5.45 -9.33 5.76
C ILE A 122 4.27 -10.03 6.42
N ASP A 123 3.71 -9.42 7.46
CA ASP A 123 2.56 -9.94 8.18
C ASP A 123 1.30 -9.14 7.84
N TYR A 124 0.20 -9.85 7.60
CA TYR A 124 -1.12 -9.30 7.41
C TYR A 124 -2.04 -9.74 8.55
N LYS A 125 -2.56 -8.79 9.32
CA LYS A 125 -3.47 -9.06 10.43
C LYS A 125 -4.82 -8.43 10.15
N ARG A 126 -5.80 -9.27 9.80
CA ARG A 126 -7.20 -8.85 9.63
C ARG A 126 -7.81 -8.54 11.00
N ASP A 127 -8.71 -7.57 11.06
CA ASP A 127 -9.68 -7.54 12.15
C ASP A 127 -9.27 -6.69 13.36
N VAL A 128 -8.36 -5.72 13.21
CA VAL A 128 -7.58 -5.17 14.34
C VAL A 128 -7.96 -3.74 14.73
N LYS A 129 -9.15 -3.27 14.30
CA LYS A 129 -9.60 -1.87 14.48
C LYS A 129 -9.46 -1.34 15.91
N ASN A 130 -9.72 -2.18 16.92
CA ASN A 130 -9.66 -1.78 18.33
C ASN A 130 -8.28 -1.96 18.99
N ASN A 131 -7.34 -2.62 18.29
CA ASN A 131 -6.01 -2.89 18.82
C ASN A 131 -5.00 -3.06 17.67
N ILE A 132 -4.66 -1.95 17.01
CA ILE A 132 -3.68 -1.96 15.92
C ILE A 132 -2.33 -2.40 16.50
N PRO A 133 -1.74 -3.51 16.04
CA PRO A 133 -0.53 -4.05 16.63
C PRO A 133 0.67 -3.11 16.49
N GLU A 134 1.56 -3.13 17.48
CA GLU A 134 2.84 -2.43 17.41
C GLU A 134 3.67 -2.91 16.20
N GLY A 135 4.34 -1.96 15.54
CA GLY A 135 5.10 -2.21 14.31
C GLY A 135 4.27 -2.21 13.03
N THR A 136 2.96 -1.93 13.10
CA THR A 136 2.14 -1.66 11.89
C THR A 136 2.69 -0.46 11.16
N ILE A 137 2.94 -0.59 9.85
CA ILE A 137 3.45 0.50 9.01
C ILE A 137 2.36 1.13 8.13
N ALA A 138 1.33 0.34 7.83
CA ALA A 138 0.21 0.73 6.98
C ALA A 138 -1.02 -0.13 7.33
N THR A 139 -2.18 0.34 6.93
CA THR A 139 -3.45 -0.34 7.17
C THR A 139 -4.27 -0.44 5.89
N ILE A 140 -5.15 -1.44 5.86
CA ILE A 140 -6.29 -1.47 4.97
C ILE A 140 -7.51 -1.00 5.75
N ARG A 141 -8.17 0.05 5.27
CA ARG A 141 -9.43 0.57 5.83
C ARG A 141 -10.60 -0.05 5.07
N GLY A 142 -11.36 -0.90 5.73
CA GLY A 142 -12.64 -1.39 5.25
C GLY A 142 -13.74 -0.39 5.54
N VAL A 143 -14.37 0.13 4.50
CA VAL A 143 -15.42 1.16 4.55
C VAL A 143 -16.63 0.70 3.72
N PRO A 144 -17.82 1.26 3.91
CA PRO A 144 -18.94 0.99 3.01
C PRO A 144 -18.64 1.47 1.58
N SER A 145 -19.22 0.81 0.59
CA SER A 145 -19.22 1.27 -0.80
C SER A 145 -20.04 2.55 -0.96
N TYR A 146 -19.93 3.21 -2.12
CA TYR A 146 -20.76 4.38 -2.41
C TYR A 146 -22.27 4.05 -2.38
N ASP A 147 -22.67 2.95 -2.99
CA ASP A 147 -24.07 2.53 -3.01
C ASP A 147 -24.60 2.23 -1.60
N GLN A 148 -23.77 1.62 -0.74
CA GLN A 148 -24.10 1.42 0.67
C GLN A 148 -24.28 2.74 1.42
N MET A 149 -23.45 3.75 1.14
CA MET A 149 -23.60 5.09 1.72
C MET A 149 -24.92 5.75 1.29
N VAL A 150 -25.30 5.63 0.02
CA VAL A 150 -26.56 6.19 -0.51
C VAL A 150 -27.79 5.50 0.09
N LEU A 151 -27.71 4.18 0.26
CA LEU A 151 -28.80 3.37 0.82
C LEU A 151 -28.86 3.37 2.36
N GLY A 152 -27.92 4.02 3.04
CA GLY A 152 -27.85 4.05 4.51
C GLY A 152 -27.37 2.75 5.15
N ASN A 153 -26.85 1.80 4.37
CA ASN A 153 -26.36 0.50 4.83
C ASN A 153 -24.86 0.57 5.17
N THR A 154 -24.51 1.38 6.17
CA THR A 154 -23.12 1.77 6.42
C THR A 154 -22.33 0.86 7.35
N GLU A 155 -22.91 -0.23 7.84
CA GLU A 155 -22.27 -1.14 8.82
C GLU A 155 -21.31 -2.14 8.17
N ASP A 156 -21.55 -2.50 6.91
CA ASP A 156 -20.78 -3.51 6.19
C ASP A 156 -19.56 -2.93 5.45
N VAL A 157 -18.57 -3.78 5.19
CA VAL A 157 -17.43 -3.42 4.35
C VAL A 157 -17.76 -3.73 2.89
N GLY A 158 -17.83 -2.68 2.06
CA GLY A 158 -18.02 -2.79 0.61
C GLY A 158 -16.87 -2.22 -0.22
N HIS A 159 -15.93 -1.53 0.41
CA HIS A 159 -14.77 -0.92 -0.25
C HIS A 159 -13.53 -0.94 0.65
N PHE A 160 -12.35 -0.95 0.03
CA PHE A 160 -11.08 -0.98 0.72
C PHE A 160 -10.19 0.19 0.32
N GLN A 161 -9.57 0.82 1.30
CA GLN A 161 -8.68 1.96 1.12
C GLN A 161 -7.34 1.68 1.80
N HIS A 162 -6.29 2.35 1.35
CA HIS A 162 -5.00 2.39 2.03
C HIS A 162 -5.03 3.45 3.13
N GLY A 163 -4.63 3.06 4.34
CA GLY A 163 -4.41 3.96 5.46
C GLY A 163 -3.01 3.86 6.05
N ASP A 164 -2.66 4.82 6.90
CA ASP A 164 -1.38 4.85 7.60
C ASP A 164 -1.33 3.84 8.76
N ALA A 165 -0.21 3.81 9.49
CA ALA A 165 0.00 2.99 10.68
C ALA A 165 -1.05 3.15 11.78
N LYS A 166 -1.84 4.23 11.79
CA LYS A 166 -2.88 4.53 12.79
C LYS A 166 -4.30 4.35 12.23
N GLY A 167 -4.46 3.86 11.00
CA GLY A 167 -5.77 3.70 10.37
C GLY A 167 -6.33 4.98 9.73
N ARG A 168 -5.54 6.05 9.62
CA ARG A 168 -5.97 7.29 8.95
C ARG A 168 -5.87 7.12 7.44
N PHE A 169 -6.76 7.77 6.69
CA PHE A 169 -6.79 7.68 5.23
C PHE A 169 -5.49 8.15 4.58
N ILE A 170 -5.02 7.40 3.57
CA ILE A 170 -3.92 7.80 2.70
C ILE A 170 -4.37 7.82 1.24
N TRP A 171 -5.00 6.75 0.75
CA TRP A 171 -5.35 6.64 -0.66
C TRP A 171 -6.51 5.67 -0.89
N ASP A 172 -7.38 6.03 -1.84
CA ASP A 172 -8.52 5.24 -2.29
C ASP A 172 -8.23 4.68 -3.70
N PRO A 173 -8.28 3.36 -3.90
CA PRO A 173 -8.17 2.74 -5.23
C PRO A 173 -9.08 3.28 -6.32
N TRP A 174 -10.22 3.85 -5.93
CA TRP A 174 -11.17 4.51 -6.82
C TRP A 174 -10.99 6.04 -6.84
N ASN A 175 -10.91 6.68 -5.67
CA ASN A 175 -10.93 8.15 -5.58
C ASN A 175 -9.54 8.82 -5.59
N GLY A 176 -8.46 8.05 -5.47
CA GLY A 176 -7.11 8.58 -5.28
C GLY A 176 -6.89 9.14 -3.88
N GLU A 177 -6.15 10.23 -3.77
CA GLU A 177 -5.86 10.92 -2.51
C GLU A 177 -7.02 11.74 -1.94
N SER A 178 -8.16 11.83 -2.66
CA SER A 178 -9.34 12.56 -2.22
C SER A 178 -10.19 11.70 -1.27
N PRO A 179 -10.19 11.96 0.04
CA PRO A 179 -10.99 11.19 0.98
C PRO A 179 -12.48 11.41 0.73
N VAL A 180 -13.24 10.32 0.64
CA VAL A 180 -14.68 10.36 0.85
C VAL A 180 -14.91 10.08 2.33
N ASN A 181 -15.65 10.96 3.01
CA ASN A 181 -15.96 10.79 4.44
C ASN A 181 -16.86 9.57 4.64
N ARG A 182 -16.25 8.42 4.90
CA ARG A 182 -16.91 7.13 5.12
C ARG A 182 -16.55 6.62 6.52
N PRO A 183 -17.51 6.03 7.25
CA PRO A 183 -17.19 5.35 8.49
C PRO A 183 -16.23 4.21 8.20
N VAL A 184 -15.29 3.99 9.12
CA VAL A 184 -14.36 2.86 9.04
C VAL A 184 -14.96 1.72 9.83
N ASN A 185 -15.32 0.64 9.15
CA ASN A 185 -15.95 -0.52 9.79
C ASN A 185 -14.90 -1.56 10.16
N ARG A 186 -13.81 -1.64 9.40
CA ARG A 186 -12.72 -2.60 9.61
C ARG A 186 -11.35 -1.96 9.41
N ILE A 187 -10.37 -2.38 10.19
CA ILE A 187 -8.96 -2.11 9.93
C ILE A 187 -8.23 -3.43 9.89
N ASP A 188 -7.46 -3.63 8.82
CA ASP A 188 -6.48 -4.71 8.75
C ASP A 188 -5.07 -4.08 8.80
N ALA A 189 -4.16 -4.63 9.61
CA ALA A 189 -2.80 -4.14 9.76
C ALA A 189 -1.83 -4.85 8.83
N VAL A 190 -0.90 -4.08 8.27
CA VAL A 190 0.26 -4.58 7.53
C VAL A 190 1.53 -4.19 8.26
N ILE A 191 2.34 -5.20 8.55
CA ILE A 191 3.63 -5.09 9.23
C ILE A 191 4.69 -5.58 8.26
N ILE A 192 5.69 -4.74 7.99
CA ILE A 192 6.85 -5.12 7.17
C ILE A 192 8.10 -4.86 8.01
N LYS A 193 8.85 -5.92 8.28
CA LYS A 193 10.08 -5.87 9.09
C LYS A 193 11.23 -6.43 8.28
N ARG A 194 12.45 -5.94 8.52
CA ARG A 194 13.64 -6.64 8.05
C ARG A 194 13.85 -7.91 8.86
N LYS A 195 14.25 -8.98 8.20
CA LYS A 195 14.78 -10.16 8.88
C LYS A 195 16.09 -9.74 9.55
N GLU A 196 16.26 -10.13 10.80
CA GLU A 196 17.54 -9.96 11.50
C GLU A 196 18.60 -10.78 10.73
N GLU A 197 19.75 -10.17 10.46
CA GLU A 197 20.92 -10.82 9.85
C GLU A 197 21.72 -11.58 10.91
#